data_AF-A0A957N9L5-F1
#
_entry.id   AF-A0A957N9L5-F1
#
_cell.length_a   1.000
_cell.length_b   1.000
_cell.length_c   1.000
_cell.angle_alpha   90.00
_cell.angle_beta   90.00
_cell.angle_gamma   90.00
#
_symmetry.space_group_name_H-M   'P 1'
#
loop_
_entity.id
_entity.type
_entity.pdbx_description
1 polymer ?
#
loop_
_entity_poly.entity_id
_entity_poly.type
_entity_poly.pdbx_seq_one_letter_code
_entity_poly.pdbx_strand_id
1 'polypeptide(L)' 'MQMAVAPLPDIDDPVAFRTRLIEKYRVEVPVGQWQGHTQVRISMQAYNTQADLDALIQALACELEI' A
#
# COMPACT_ATOMS: atom_id res chain seq x y z
N MET A 1 -13.48 -2.00 -12.61
CA MET A 1 -13.14 -0.98 -11.61
C MET A 1 -13.47 -1.58 -10.25
N GLN A 2 -12.46 -1.76 -9.40
CA GLN A 2 -12.62 -2.43 -8.10
C GLN A 2 -11.85 -1.66 -7.03
N MET A 3 -12.40 -1.62 -5.81
CA MET A 3 -11.75 -1.03 -4.65
C MET A 3 -11.70 -2.08 -3.54
N ALA A 4 -10.58 -2.12 -2.82
CA ALA A 4 -10.38 -3.02 -1.70
C ALA A 4 -9.65 -2.28 -0.57
N VAL A 5 -9.90 -2.72 0.67
CA VAL A 5 -9.14 -2.31 1.85
C VAL A 5 -8.54 -3.58 2.44
N ALA A 6 -7.26 -3.55 2.76
CA ALA A 6 -6.57 -4.62 3.44
C ALA A 6 -5.92 -4.09 4.73
N PRO A 7 -6.02 -4.82 5.85
CA PRO A 7 -5.28 -4.48 7.04
C PRO A 7 -3.77 -4.65 6.78
N LEU A 8 -2.98 -3.77 7.37
CA LEU A 8 -1.53 -3.91 7.48
C LEU A 8 -1.16 -4.18 8.95
N PRO A 9 0.05 -4.67 9.23
CA PRO A 9 0.60 -4.62 10.58
C PRO A 9 0.57 -3.19 11.14
N ASP A 10 0.70 -3.06 12.46
CA ASP A 10 0.80 -1.76 13.09
C ASP A 10 2.08 -1.06 12.60
N ILE A 11 1.91 0.15 12.10
CA ILE A 11 2.96 0.98 11.52
C ILE A 11 2.94 2.30 12.29
N ASP A 12 4.04 2.61 12.96
CA ASP A 12 4.17 3.77 13.85
C ASP A 12 3.97 5.10 13.10
N ASP A 13 4.53 5.20 11.88
CA ASP A 13 4.40 6.37 11.01
C ASP A 13 3.89 5.97 9.61
N PRO A 14 2.56 5.93 9.41
CA PRO A 14 1.95 5.62 8.13
C PRO A 14 2.32 6.60 7.01
N VAL A 15 2.65 7.85 7.34
CA VAL A 15 3.02 8.87 6.35
C VAL A 15 4.42 8.58 5.84
N ALA A 16 5.39 8.36 6.73
CA ALA A 16 6.74 7.96 6.34
C ALA A 16 6.73 6.63 5.58
N PHE A 17 5.91 5.66 5.99
CA PHE A 17 5.73 4.40 5.26
C PHE A 17 5.24 4.61 3.83
N ARG A 18 4.18 5.41 3.64
CA ARG A 18 3.69 5.79 2.30
C ARG A 18 4.78 6.48 1.47
N THR A 19 5.53 7.40 2.07
CA THR A 19 6.64 8.09 1.38
C THR A 19 7.69 7.09 0.88
N ARG A 20 8.07 6.09 1.69
CA ARG A 20 9.01 5.04 1.26
C ARG A 20 8.49 4.20 0.11
N LEU A 21 7.21 3.84 0.11
CA LEU A 21 6.58 3.12 -1.02
C LEU A 21 6.72 3.91 -2.33
N ILE A 22 6.53 5.22 -2.28
CA ILE A 22 6.66 6.10 -3.45
C ILE A 22 8.13 6.23 -3.86
N GLU A 23 9.03 6.58 -2.92
CA GLU A 23 10.42 6.90 -3.23
C GLU A 23 11.23 5.69 -3.69
N LYS A 24 11.06 4.53 -3.04
CA LYS A 24 11.84 3.33 -3.32
C LYS A 24 11.24 2.46 -4.43
N TYR A 25 9.91 2.36 -4.47
CA TYR A 25 9.22 1.40 -5.34
C TYR A 25 8.34 2.06 -6.41
N ARG A 26 8.18 3.39 -6.37
CA ARG A 26 7.25 4.14 -7.23
C ARG A 26 5.80 3.68 -7.10
N VAL A 27 5.43 3.18 -5.93
CA VAL A 27 4.08 2.71 -5.61
C VAL A 27 3.36 3.80 -4.84
N GLU A 28 2.39 4.45 -5.47
CA GLU A 28 1.50 5.40 -4.79
C GLU A 28 0.19 4.72 -4.41
N VAL A 29 -0.01 4.49 -3.11
CA VAL A 29 -1.24 3.94 -2.56
C VAL A 29 -1.64 4.67 -1.27
N PRO A 30 -2.94 4.91 -1.03
CA PRO A 30 -3.39 5.42 0.27
C PRO A 30 -3.11 4.41 1.38
N VAL A 31 -2.34 4.84 2.37
CA VAL A 31 -2.14 4.16 3.65
C VAL A 31 -2.63 5.09 4.74
N GLY A 32 -3.39 4.58 5.69
CA GLY A 32 -3.91 5.37 6.80
C GLY A 32 -4.41 4.51 7.94
N GLN A 33 -4.78 5.14 9.04
CA GLN A 33 -5.32 4.46 10.21
C GLN A 33 -6.83 4.58 10.29
N TRP A 34 -7.49 3.50 10.69
CA TRP A 34 -8.91 3.45 10.99
C TRP A 34 -9.15 2.62 12.25
N GLN A 35 -9.83 3.18 13.24
CA GLN A 35 -10.07 2.54 14.55
C GLN A 35 -8.81 1.96 15.21
N GLY A 36 -7.66 2.64 15.04
CA GLY A 36 -6.38 2.21 15.62
C GLY A 36 -5.61 1.18 14.79
N HIS A 37 -6.14 0.72 13.65
CA HIS A 37 -5.44 -0.21 12.76
C HIS A 37 -4.94 0.48 11.50
N THR A 38 -3.71 0.18 11.10
CA THR A 38 -3.19 0.63 9.80
C THR A 38 -3.80 -0.19 8.67
N GLN A 39 -4.17 0.47 7.59
CA GLN A 39 -4.80 -0.16 6.43
C GLN A 39 -4.31 0.48 5.14
N VAL A 40 -4.25 -0.33 4.09
CA VAL A 40 -4.00 0.11 2.72
C VAL A 40 -5.28 0.06 1.91
N ARG A 41 -5.55 1.11 1.14
CA ARG A 41 -6.71 1.18 0.24
C ARG A 41 -6.26 1.06 -1.21
N ILE A 42 -6.64 -0.03 -1.85
CA ILE A 42 -6.29 -0.34 -3.24
C ILE A 42 -7.46 0.09 -4.13
N SER A 43 -7.17 0.82 -5.20
CA SER A 43 -8.16 1.27 -6.19
C SER A 43 -7.66 0.89 -7.59
N MET A 44 -8.26 -0.14 -8.19
CA MET A 44 -7.90 -0.64 -9.51
C MET A 44 -8.88 -0.12 -10.56
N GLN A 45 -8.36 0.69 -11.48
CA GLN A 45 -9.12 1.27 -12.59
C GLN A 45 -8.58 0.79 -13.94
N ALA A 46 -9.14 1.30 -15.04
CA ALA A 46 -8.74 0.93 -16.41
C ALA A 46 -7.29 1.28 -16.75
N TYR A 47 -6.65 2.16 -15.98
CA TYR A 47 -5.26 2.56 -16.13
C TYR A 47 -4.28 1.71 -15.31
N ASN A 48 -4.77 0.81 -14.46
CA ASN A 48 -3.92 -0.10 -13.71
C ASN A 48 -3.86 -1.48 -14.39
N THR A 49 -2.74 -2.15 -14.20
CA THR A 49 -2.43 -3.47 -14.74
C THR A 49 -2.12 -4.44 -13.62
N GLN A 50 -2.02 -5.74 -13.95
CA GLN A 50 -1.57 -6.75 -12.99
C GLN A 50 -0.17 -6.43 -12.45
N ALA A 51 0.72 -5.89 -13.30
CA ALA A 51 2.08 -5.53 -12.89
C ALA A 51 2.11 -4.42 -11.82
N ASP A 52 1.17 -3.48 -11.86
CA ASP A 52 1.06 -2.44 -10.81
C ASP A 52 0.67 -3.05 -9.46
N LEU A 53 -0.22 -4.05 -9.47
CA LEU A 53 -0.61 -4.78 -8.27
C LEU A 53 0.54 -5.66 -7.75
N ASP A 54 1.26 -6.33 -8.63
CA ASP A 54 2.42 -7.15 -8.27
C ASP A 54 3.52 -6.28 -7.65
N ALA A 55 3.77 -5.08 -8.20
CA ALA A 55 4.71 -4.11 -7.64
C ALA A 55 4.29 -3.64 -6.23
N LEU A 56 2.99 -3.41 -6.00
CA LEU A 56 2.48 -3.10 -4.66
C LEU A 56 2.73 -4.26 -3.69
N ILE A 57 2.41 -5.49 -4.08
CA ILE A 57 2.60 -6.68 -3.22
C ILE A 57 4.08 -6.85 -2.87
N GLN A 58 4.97 -6.73 -3.85
CA GLN A 58 6.42 -6.84 -3.63
C GLN A 58 6.94 -5.72 -2.72
N ALA A 59 6.50 -4.48 -2.92
CA ALA A 59 6.91 -3.35 -2.09
C ALA A 59 6.47 -3.54 -0.63
N LEU A 60 5.23 -4.00 -0.41
CA LEU A 60 4.72 -4.31 0.93
C LEU A 60 5.51 -5.46 1.58
N ALA A 61 5.80 -6.54 0.84
CA ALA A 61 6.60 -7.65 1.34
C ALA A 61 8.01 -7.19 1.80
N CYS A 62 8.67 -6.37 1.00
CA CYS A 62 9.99 -5.83 1.35
C CYS A 62 9.98 -4.86 2.54
N GLU A 63 9.00 -3.95 2.63
CA GLU A 63 8.96 -2.93 3.69
C GLU A 63 8.38 -3.48 5.01
N LEU A 64 7.61 -4.56 4.97
CA LEU A 64 7.05 -5.21 6.15
C LEU A 64 7.83 -6.46 6.59
N GLU A 65 8.85 -6.85 5.83
CA GLU A 65 9.68 -8.05 6.08
C GLU A 65 8.86 -9.35 6.15
N ILE A 66 7.88 -9.50 5.24
CA ILE A 66 6.96 -10.67 5.14
C ILE A 66 7.10 -11.45 3.83
#